data_AF-A0A764QH94-F1
#
_entry.id   AF-A0A764QH94-F1
#
_cell.length_a   1.000
_cell.length_b   1.000
_cell.length_c   1.000
_cell.angle_alpha   90.00
_cell.angle_beta   90.00
_cell.angle_gamma   90.00
#
_symmetry.space_group_name_H-M   'P 1'
#
loop_
_entity.id
_entity.type
_entity.pdbx_description
1 polymer ?
#
loop_
_entity_poly.entity_id
_entity_poly.type
_entity_poly.pdbx_seq_one_letter_code
_entity_poly.pdbx_strand_id
1 'polypeptide(L)'
;MFNRIRVVTMLMMVLGVFALLQLVSGGLLFSSLQHNQQGFVISNELRQQQSELTSTWDLMLQTRINLSRSAARMMMDASNQQSSAKTDLLQNAKTTLAQAAAHYANFKNMTPLPAMAEASANVDEKYQRYQAALAELIQFLDNG
;
A
#
# COMPACT_ATOMS: atom_id res chain seq x y z
N MET A 1 10.14 -65.03 30.40
CA MET A 1 10.86 -64.05 29.53
C MET A 1 10.17 -63.81 28.18
N PHE A 2 9.53 -64.81 27.55
CA PHE A 2 8.76 -64.67 26.29
C PHE A 2 7.62 -63.63 26.32
N ASN A 3 6.88 -63.50 27.42
CA ASN A 3 5.86 -62.44 27.55
C ASN A 3 6.45 -61.02 27.53
N ARG A 4 7.69 -60.83 28.01
CA ARG A 4 8.33 -59.52 28.01
C ARG A 4 8.76 -59.13 26.59
N ILE A 5 9.30 -60.08 25.81
CA ILE A 5 9.67 -59.85 24.41
C ILE A 5 8.43 -59.48 23.57
N ARG A 6 7.29 -60.15 23.78
CA ARG A 6 6.04 -59.87 23.07
C ARG A 6 5.48 -58.48 23.37
N VAL A 7 5.55 -58.06 24.63
CA VAL A 7 5.15 -56.71 25.06
C VAL A 7 6.06 -55.64 24.46
N VAL A 8 7.38 -55.87 24.43
CA VAL A 8 8.35 -54.94 23.83
C VAL A 8 8.15 -54.80 22.32
N THR A 9 7.90 -55.90 21.60
CA THR A 9 7.60 -55.83 20.16
C THR A 9 6.30 -55.09 19.86
N MET A 10 5.27 -55.23 20.70
CA MET A 10 4.02 -54.49 20.56
C MET A 10 4.22 -52.99 20.83
N LEU A 11 5.01 -52.64 21.85
CA LEU A 11 5.39 -51.26 22.15
C LEU A 11 6.16 -50.60 21.01
N MET A 12 7.13 -51.31 20.42
CA MET A 12 7.88 -50.81 19.26
C MET A 12 7.00 -50.57 18.04
N MET A 13 6.01 -51.44 17.79
CA MET A 13 5.05 -51.25 16.70
C MET A 13 4.19 -50.00 16.90
N VAL A 14 3.69 -49.78 18.12
CA VAL A 14 2.88 -48.59 18.46
C VAL A 14 3.71 -47.31 18.33
N LEU A 15 4.97 -47.32 18.78
CA LEU A 15 5.88 -46.19 18.62
C LEU A 15 6.17 -45.88 17.15
N GLY A 16 6.35 -46.91 16.31
CA GLY A 16 6.54 -46.72 14.87
C GLY A 16 5.32 -46.08 14.19
N VAL A 17 4.11 -46.54 14.52
CA VAL A 17 2.86 -45.94 14.03
C VAL A 17 2.71 -44.50 14.52
N PHE A 18 3.02 -44.24 15.79
CA PHE A 18 2.95 -42.90 16.36
C PHE A 18 3.94 -41.94 15.69
N ALA A 19 5.17 -42.37 15.45
CA ALA A 19 6.17 -41.58 14.72
C ALA A 19 5.73 -41.27 13.29
N LEU A 20 5.13 -42.24 12.58
CA LEU A 20 4.56 -42.03 11.25
C LEU A 20 3.43 -41.00 11.27
N LEU A 21 2.51 -41.11 12.23
CA LEU A 21 1.42 -40.14 12.38
C LEU A 21 1.95 -38.73 12.70
N GLN A 22 2.98 -38.61 13.53
CA GLN A 22 3.64 -37.33 13.81
C GLN A 22 4.31 -36.74 12.57
N LEU A 23 4.97 -37.56 11.74
CA LEU A 23 5.59 -37.11 10.50
C LEU A 23 4.55 -36.63 9.47
N VAL A 24 3.45 -37.37 9.30
CA VAL A 24 2.37 -36.96 8.40
C VAL A 24 1.71 -35.66 8.91
N SER A 25 1.45 -35.57 10.22
CA SER A 25 0.89 -34.36 10.82
C SER A 25 1.82 -33.15 10.67
N GLY A 26 3.12 -33.31 10.93
CA GLY A 26 4.11 -32.27 10.75
C GLY A 26 4.29 -31.86 9.29
N GLY A 27 4.26 -32.82 8.35
CA GLY A 27 4.35 -32.57 6.91
C GLY A 27 3.14 -31.83 6.37
N LEU A 28 1.93 -32.21 6.78
CA LEU A 28 0.70 -31.49 6.43
C LEU A 28 0.68 -30.07 7.02
N LEU A 29 1.14 -29.91 8.26
CA LEU A 29 1.24 -28.61 8.91
C LEU A 29 2.26 -27.71 8.20
N PHE A 30 3.42 -28.24 7.82
CA PHE A 30 4.42 -27.51 7.04
C PHE A 30 3.89 -27.11 5.65
N SER A 31 3.25 -28.03 4.95
CA SER A 31 2.62 -27.76 3.64
C SER A 31 1.52 -26.70 3.75
N SER A 32 0.71 -26.74 4.81
CA SER A 32 -0.33 -25.73 5.06
C SER A 32 0.26 -24.37 5.38
N LEU A 33 1.32 -24.31 6.21
CA LEU A 33 2.03 -23.05 6.50
C LEU A 33 2.68 -22.47 5.24
N GLN A 34 3.29 -23.30 4.39
CA GLN A 34 3.92 -22.85 3.14
C GLN A 34 2.89 -22.35 2.13
N HIS A 35 1.74 -23.02 2.00
CA HIS A 35 0.62 -22.54 1.20
C HIS A 35 0.06 -21.21 1.73
N ASN A 36 -0.09 -21.07 3.05
CA ASN A 36 -0.54 -19.83 3.67
C ASN A 36 0.46 -18.68 3.52
N GLN A 37 1.78 -18.94 3.56
CA GLN A 37 2.80 -17.91 3.36
C GLN A 37 2.64 -17.16 2.03
N GLN A 38 2.31 -17.86 0.94
CA GLN A 38 2.05 -17.22 -0.35
C GLN A 38 0.83 -16.30 -0.30
N GLY A 39 -0.24 -16.73 0.36
CA GLY A 39 -1.43 -15.89 0.59
C GLY A 39 -1.12 -14.65 1.44
N PHE A 40 -0.29 -14.79 2.47
CA PHE A 40 0.14 -13.66 3.30
C PHE A 40 1.00 -12.65 2.53
N VAL A 41 1.92 -13.11 1.67
CA VAL A 41 2.75 -12.21 0.85
C VAL A 41 1.87 -11.41 -0.13
N ILE A 42 0.96 -12.09 -0.85
CA ILE A 42 0.02 -11.44 -1.78
C ILE A 42 -0.88 -10.45 -1.04
N SER A 43 -1.41 -10.83 0.13
CA SER A 43 -2.27 -9.93 0.92
C SER A 43 -1.51 -8.71 1.44
N ASN A 44 -0.27 -8.89 1.87
CA ASN A 44 0.59 -7.78 2.28
C ASN A 44 0.91 -6.85 1.11
N GLU A 45 1.20 -7.40 -0.07
CA GLU A 45 1.46 -6.62 -1.28
C GLU A 45 0.22 -5.80 -1.71
N LEU A 46 -0.96 -6.42 -1.73
CA LEU A 46 -2.22 -5.72 -1.97
C LEU A 46 -2.49 -4.61 -0.94
N ARG A 47 -2.20 -4.87 0.33
CA ARG A 47 -2.35 -3.87 1.39
C ARG A 47 -1.38 -2.70 1.20
N GLN A 48 -0.15 -2.97 0.76
CA GLN A 48 0.84 -1.93 0.43
C GLN A 48 0.40 -1.10 -0.79
N GLN A 49 -0.04 -1.76 -1.87
CA GLN A 49 -0.59 -1.07 -3.05
C GLN A 49 -1.76 -0.16 -2.67
N GLN A 50 -2.70 -0.66 -1.87
CA GLN A 50 -3.83 0.12 -1.38
C GLN A 50 -3.39 1.29 -0.49
N SER A 51 -2.41 1.07 0.39
CA SER A 51 -1.86 2.11 1.27
C SER A 51 -1.23 3.24 0.47
N GLU A 52 -0.38 2.92 -0.51
CA GLU A 52 0.29 3.92 -1.36
C GLU A 52 -0.72 4.73 -2.20
N LEU A 53 -1.74 4.06 -2.76
CA LEU A 53 -2.84 4.77 -3.45
C LEU A 53 -3.64 5.67 -2.52
N THR A 54 -3.93 5.21 -1.29
CA THR A 54 -4.66 6.00 -0.31
C THR A 54 -3.87 7.24 0.10
N SER A 55 -2.57 7.09 0.36
CA SER A 55 -1.67 8.22 0.64
C SER A 55 -1.57 9.19 -0.53
N THR A 56 -1.45 8.68 -1.76
CA THR A 56 -1.46 9.49 -2.98
C THR A 56 -2.73 10.34 -3.05
N TRP A 57 -3.89 9.71 -2.89
CA TRP A 57 -5.19 10.37 -2.99
C TRP A 57 -5.37 11.46 -1.91
N ASP A 58 -5.02 11.15 -0.66
CA ASP A 58 -5.10 12.11 0.44
C ASP A 58 -4.22 13.34 0.18
N LEU A 59 -2.97 13.14 -0.24
CA LEU A 59 -2.06 14.24 -0.54
C LEU A 59 -2.49 15.08 -1.75
N MET A 60 -3.10 14.47 -2.77
CA MET A 60 -3.71 15.23 -3.89
C MET A 60 -4.90 16.07 -3.41
N LEU A 61 -5.70 15.55 -2.48
CA LEU A 61 -6.81 16.31 -1.89
C LEU A 61 -6.30 17.46 -1.02
N GLN A 62 -5.26 17.23 -0.21
CA GLN A 62 -4.58 18.28 0.55
C GLN A 62 -3.98 19.36 -0.36
N THR A 63 -3.36 18.97 -1.48
CA THR A 63 -2.88 19.88 -2.52
C THR A 63 -4.00 20.78 -3.01
N ARG A 64 -5.15 20.20 -3.39
CA ARG A 64 -6.32 20.97 -3.84
C ARG A 64 -6.82 21.96 -2.78
N ILE A 65 -6.87 21.55 -1.52
CA ILE A 65 -7.28 22.42 -0.41
C ILE A 65 -6.31 23.59 -0.25
N ASN A 66 -5.00 23.34 -0.30
CA ASN A 66 -3.98 24.38 -0.21
C ASN A 66 -4.06 25.37 -1.37
N LEU A 67 -4.25 24.87 -2.60
CA LEU A 67 -4.45 25.71 -3.79
C LEU A 67 -5.70 26.56 -3.68
N SER A 68 -6.84 25.98 -3.26
CA SER A 68 -8.09 26.70 -3.06
C SER A 68 -7.95 27.83 -2.04
N ARG A 69 -7.28 27.56 -0.90
CA ARG A 69 -7.00 28.57 0.13
C ARG A 69 -6.02 29.64 -0.37
N SER A 70 -5.03 29.27 -1.17
CA SER A 70 -4.09 30.21 -1.79
C SER A 70 -4.80 31.15 -2.77
N ALA A 71 -5.62 30.59 -3.67
CA ALA A 71 -6.41 31.34 -4.63
C ALA A 71 -7.39 32.32 -3.97
N ALA A 72 -8.11 31.86 -2.94
CA ALA A 72 -9.03 32.72 -2.19
C ALA A 72 -8.31 33.92 -1.54
N ARG A 73 -7.08 33.72 -1.06
CA ARG A 73 -6.25 34.80 -0.50
C ARG A 73 -5.67 35.71 -1.58
N MET A 74 -5.36 35.21 -2.77
CA MET A 74 -4.94 36.04 -3.91
C MET A 74 -6.02 37.03 -4.34
N MET A 75 -7.29 36.67 -4.18
CA MET A 75 -8.42 37.55 -4.47
C MET A 75 -8.68 38.59 -3.37
N MET A 76 -8.04 38.46 -2.19
CA MET A 76 -8.16 39.44 -1.10
C MET A 76 -7.08 40.53 -1.25
N ASP A 77 -7.47 41.77 -0.93
CA ASP A 77 -6.68 42.99 -1.16
C ASP A 77 -5.25 42.89 -0.60
N ALA A 78 -4.26 43.29 -1.41
CA ALA A 78 -2.81 43.14 -1.12
C ALA A 78 -2.34 43.92 0.13
N SER A 79 -3.17 44.86 0.61
CA SER A 79 -2.94 45.63 1.83
C SER A 79 -3.12 44.81 3.12
N ASN A 80 -3.70 43.61 3.05
CA ASN A 80 -3.74 42.68 4.18
C ASN A 80 -2.36 42.03 4.39
N GLN A 81 -1.81 42.16 5.62
CA GLN A 81 -0.56 41.52 6.06
C GLN A 81 -0.51 39.98 5.88
N GLN A 82 -1.61 39.37 5.45
CA GLN A 82 -1.75 37.94 5.17
C GLN A 82 -1.19 37.49 3.82
N SER A 83 -0.60 38.40 3.05
CA SER A 83 0.05 38.12 1.75
C SER A 83 1.21 37.13 1.85
N SER A 84 1.95 37.09 2.96
CA SER A 84 2.99 36.06 3.21
C SER A 84 2.40 34.65 3.27
N ALA A 85 1.21 34.52 3.83
CA ALA A 85 0.51 33.25 3.96
C ALA A 85 -0.14 32.76 2.65
N LYS A 86 -0.08 33.54 1.55
CA LYS A 86 -0.33 33.06 0.16
C LYS A 86 0.83 32.17 -0.28
N THR A 87 2.05 32.70 -0.18
CA THR A 87 3.29 32.03 -0.62
C THR A 87 3.49 30.71 0.12
N ASP A 88 3.20 30.68 1.43
CA ASP A 88 3.30 29.46 2.23
C ASP A 88 2.30 28.39 1.80
N LEU A 89 1.06 28.77 1.47
CA LEU A 89 0.04 27.81 1.03
C LEU A 89 0.36 27.23 -0.35
N LEU A 90 0.83 28.07 -1.27
CA LEU A 90 1.25 27.63 -2.59
C LEU A 90 2.47 26.71 -2.49
N GLN A 91 3.44 27.04 -1.64
CA GLN A 91 4.60 26.18 -1.38
C GLN A 91 4.22 24.84 -0.73
N ASN A 92 3.26 24.86 0.20
CA ASN A 92 2.70 23.64 0.79
C ASN A 92 2.00 22.78 -0.26
N ALA A 93 1.24 23.38 -1.19
CA ALA A 93 0.62 22.65 -2.29
C ALA A 93 1.65 21.98 -3.21
N LYS A 94 2.75 22.68 -3.56
CA LYS A 94 3.87 22.08 -4.32
C LYS A 94 4.47 20.88 -3.59
N THR A 95 4.66 21.02 -2.28
CA THR A 95 5.22 19.96 -1.43
C THR A 95 4.30 18.75 -1.35
N THR A 96 3.00 18.94 -1.09
CA THR A 96 2.04 17.84 -1.01
C THR A 96 1.86 17.14 -2.36
N LEU A 97 1.91 17.87 -3.48
CA LEU A 97 1.82 17.26 -4.81
C LEU A 97 3.07 16.42 -5.13
N ALA A 98 4.26 16.88 -4.74
CA ALA A 98 5.49 16.12 -4.89
C ALA A 98 5.50 14.85 -4.03
N GLN A 99 5.00 14.93 -2.78
CA GLN A 99 4.83 13.76 -1.92
C GLN A 99 3.82 12.77 -2.51
N ALA A 100 2.69 13.26 -3.06
CA ALA A 100 1.72 12.40 -3.74
C ALA A 100 2.35 11.67 -4.94
N ALA A 101 3.20 12.35 -5.71
CA ALA A 101 3.93 11.73 -6.82
C ALA A 101 4.92 10.65 -6.36
N ALA A 102 5.59 10.83 -5.22
CA ALA A 102 6.46 9.82 -4.65
C ALA A 102 5.68 8.55 -4.23
N HIS A 103 4.55 8.72 -3.54
CA HIS A 103 3.67 7.60 -3.17
C HIS A 103 3.10 6.88 -4.40
N TYR A 104 2.69 7.65 -5.42
CA TYR A 104 2.20 7.06 -6.65
C TYR A 104 3.27 6.29 -7.43
N ALA A 105 4.51 6.78 -7.44
CA ALA A 105 5.64 6.07 -8.03
C ALA A 105 5.89 4.73 -7.31
N ASN A 106 5.78 4.69 -5.98
CA ASN A 106 5.87 3.44 -5.22
C ASN A 106 4.75 2.47 -5.59
N PHE A 107 3.50 2.93 -5.69
CA PHE A 107 2.39 2.12 -6.19
C PHE A 107 2.66 1.55 -7.58
N LYS A 108 3.16 2.37 -8.51
CA LYS A 108 3.43 1.97 -9.91
C LYS A 108 4.58 0.97 -10.04
N ASN A 109 5.54 1.00 -9.10
CA ASN A 109 6.65 0.06 -9.05
C ASN A 109 6.24 -1.32 -8.50
N MET A 110 5.09 -1.42 -7.81
CA MET A 110 4.53 -2.70 -7.38
C MET A 110 3.84 -3.36 -8.56
N THR A 111 4.18 -4.61 -8.85
CA THR A 111 3.56 -5.32 -9.99
C THR A 111 2.13 -5.69 -9.62
N PRO A 112 1.11 -5.20 -10.35
CA PRO A 112 -0.27 -5.54 -10.02
C PRO A 112 -0.53 -7.02 -10.29
N LEU A 113 -1.37 -7.64 -9.46
CA LEU A 113 -1.90 -8.96 -9.79
C LEU A 113 -2.64 -8.90 -11.13
N PRO A 114 -2.67 -9.99 -11.93
CA PRO A 114 -3.37 -10.01 -13.21
C PRO A 114 -4.83 -9.54 -13.12
N ALA A 115 -5.53 -9.87 -12.03
CA ALA A 115 -6.91 -9.45 -11.77
C ALA A 115 -7.06 -7.93 -11.52
N MET A 116 -5.98 -7.23 -11.19
CA MET A 116 -5.96 -5.79 -10.89
C MET A 116 -5.35 -4.96 -12.03
N ALA A 117 -4.93 -5.57 -13.14
CA ALA A 117 -4.25 -4.87 -14.23
C ALA A 117 -5.13 -3.77 -14.86
N GLU A 118 -6.39 -4.09 -15.17
CA GLU A 118 -7.33 -3.12 -15.74
C GLU A 118 -7.66 -1.99 -14.76
N ALA A 119 -7.93 -2.33 -13.50
CA ALA A 119 -8.20 -1.34 -12.45
C ALA A 119 -7.00 -0.41 -12.23
N SER A 120 -5.78 -0.96 -12.22
CA SER A 120 -4.54 -0.19 -12.07
C SER A 120 -4.29 0.75 -13.26
N ALA A 121 -4.58 0.29 -14.48
CA ALA A 121 -4.49 1.12 -15.68
C ALA A 121 -5.50 2.29 -15.65
N ASN A 122 -6.74 2.02 -15.22
CA ASN A 122 -7.75 3.07 -15.06
C ASN A 122 -7.33 4.09 -13.99
N VAL A 123 -6.79 3.64 -12.85
CA VAL A 123 -6.24 4.53 -11.82
C VAL A 123 -5.09 5.37 -12.37
N ASP A 124 -4.19 4.80 -13.18
CA ASP A 124 -3.11 5.56 -13.82
C ASP A 124 -3.63 6.64 -14.74
N GLU A 125 -4.60 6.33 -15.60
CA GLU A 125 -5.20 7.34 -16.48
C GLU A 125 -5.80 8.50 -15.67
N LYS A 126 -6.55 8.22 -14.59
CA LYS A 126 -7.18 9.27 -13.77
C LYS A 126 -6.16 10.05 -12.96
N TYR A 127 -5.14 9.37 -12.42
CA TYR A 127 -4.04 9.99 -11.71
C TYR A 127 -3.30 10.99 -12.60
N GLN A 128 -2.90 10.59 -13.82
CA GLN A 128 -2.16 11.46 -14.73
C GLN A 128 -2.93 12.75 -15.03
N ARG A 129 -4.23 12.63 -15.33
CA ARG A 129 -5.09 13.79 -15.60
C ARG A 129 -5.21 14.71 -14.39
N TYR A 130 -5.43 14.14 -13.22
CA TYR A 130 -5.64 14.94 -12.02
C TYR A 130 -4.33 15.56 -11.51
N GLN A 131 -3.21 14.86 -11.61
CA GLN A 131 -1.87 15.37 -11.31
C GLN A 131 -1.52 16.55 -12.24
N ALA A 132 -1.76 16.41 -13.55
CA ALA A 132 -1.51 17.47 -14.51
C ALA A 132 -2.37 18.71 -14.20
N ALA A 133 -3.67 18.52 -13.92
CA ALA A 133 -4.55 19.62 -13.54
C ALA A 133 -4.09 20.35 -12.27
N LEU A 134 -3.64 19.63 -11.24
CA LEU A 134 -3.10 20.25 -10.03
C LEU A 134 -1.78 21.00 -10.30
N ALA A 135 -0.93 20.47 -11.17
CA ALA A 135 0.31 21.13 -11.58
C ALA A 135 0.04 22.42 -12.37
N GLU A 136 -0.94 22.40 -13.29
CA GLU A 136 -1.39 23.59 -14.01
C GLU A 136 -1.96 24.65 -13.06
N LEU A 137 -2.78 24.25 -12.07
CA LEU A 137 -3.30 25.18 -11.06
C LEU A 137 -2.19 25.82 -10.23
N ILE A 138 -1.13 25.07 -9.89
CA ILE A 138 0.06 25.64 -9.24
C ILE A 138 0.69 26.71 -10.14
N GLN A 139 0.87 26.41 -11.43
CA GLN A 139 1.47 27.35 -12.39
C GLN A 139 0.63 28.62 -12.56
N PHE A 140 -0.69 28.52 -12.59
CA PHE A 140 -1.57 29.70 -12.66
C PHE A 140 -1.47 30.57 -11.41
N LEU A 141 -1.34 29.97 -10.22
CA LEU A 141 -1.19 30.71 -8.97
C LEU A 141 0.23 31.27 -8.76
N ASP A 142 1.25 30.66 -9.37
CA ASP A 142 2.62 31.20 -9.41
C ASP A 142 2.71 32.45 -10.28
N ASN A 143 1.97 32.49 -11.39
CA ASN A 143 1.97 33.60 -12.35
C ASN A 143 0.91 34.68 -12.07
N GLY A 144 0.03 34.48 -11.07
CA GLY A 144 -1.05 35.39 -10.68
C GLY A 144 -0.73 36.23 -9.45
#